data_AF-A0A4U0GSE3-F1
#
_entry.id   AF-A0A4U0GSE3-F1
#
_cell.length_a   1.000
_cell.length_b   1.000
_cell.length_c   1.000
_cell.angle_alpha   90.00
_cell.angle_beta   90.00
_cell.angle_gamma   90.00
#
_symmetry.space_group_name_H-M   'P 1'
#
loop_
_entity.id
_entity.type
_entity.pdbx_description
1 polymer ?
#
loop_
_entity_poly.entity_id
_entity_poly.type
_entity_poly.pdbx_seq_one_letter_code
_entity_poly.pdbx_strand_id
1 'polypeptide(L)'
;MGAWLMVASLFVVAAVAGWLLWRLRQLQSLVATLEQDHRKLTEAWKMLPPDASALLPRGTAPLISIEILNPVELASKESRFAAPLGAVAPSVIRRLVYERTVLILQDELVKYGVQAEVRTHGMA
;
A
#
# COMPACT_ATOMS: atom_id res chain seq x y z
N MET A 1 27.73 1.80 49.00
CA MET A 1 26.35 1.85 48.44
C MET A 1 26.31 2.03 46.92
N GLY A 2 27.24 2.74 46.26
CA GLY A 2 27.20 2.98 44.81
C GLY A 2 27.39 1.75 43.89
N ALA A 3 28.19 0.76 44.29
CA ALA A 3 28.48 -0.41 43.44
C ALA A 3 27.22 -1.28 43.16
N TRP A 4 26.32 -1.39 44.14
CA TRP A 4 25.07 -2.15 44.00
C TRP A 4 24.08 -1.48 43.03
N LEU A 5 24.08 -0.13 42.96
CA LEU A 5 23.26 0.62 42.02
C LEU A 5 23.74 0.46 40.57
N MET A 6 25.06 0.36 40.35
CA MET A 6 25.61 0.11 39.01
C MET A 6 25.27 -1.31 38.53
N VAL A 7 25.37 -2.31 39.41
CA VAL A 7 25.01 -3.70 39.08
C VAL A 7 23.52 -3.81 38.77
N ALA A 8 22.67 -3.17 39.57
CA ALA A 8 21.21 -3.15 39.34
C ALA A 8 20.85 -2.48 38.00
N SER A 9 21.45 -1.34 37.69
CA SER A 9 21.25 -0.64 36.42
C SER A 9 21.66 -1.48 35.21
N LEU A 10 22.82 -2.15 35.29
CA LEU A 10 23.31 -3.04 34.22
C LEU A 10 22.33 -4.20 33.97
N PHE A 11 21.76 -4.75 35.03
CA PHE A 11 20.79 -5.85 34.93
C PHE A 11 19.49 -5.40 34.25
N VAL A 12 18.99 -4.20 34.58
CA VAL A 12 17.80 -3.63 33.94
C VAL A 12 18.05 -3.36 32.45
N VAL A 13 19.21 -2.79 32.10
CA VAL A 13 19.56 -2.54 30.69
C VAL A 13 19.66 -3.85 29.91
N ALA A 14 20.28 -4.89 30.49
CA ALA A 14 20.37 -6.20 29.85
C ALA A 14 18.98 -6.85 29.67
N ALA A 15 18.09 -6.73 30.66
CA ALA A 15 16.72 -7.24 30.57
C ALA A 15 15.89 -6.51 29.49
N VAL A 16 16.00 -5.18 29.43
CA VAL A 16 15.31 -4.37 28.41
C VAL A 16 15.85 -4.67 27.01
N ALA A 17 17.17 -4.79 26.85
CA ALA A 17 17.80 -5.15 25.59
C ALA A 17 17.36 -6.54 25.12
N GLY A 18 17.32 -7.52 26.03
CA GLY A 18 16.83 -8.88 25.74
C GLY A 18 15.36 -8.89 25.33
N TRP A 19 14.51 -8.14 26.03
CA TRP A 19 13.09 -8.00 25.69
C TRP A 19 12.89 -7.34 24.32
N LEU A 20 13.64 -6.28 24.03
CA LEU A 20 13.58 -5.58 22.74
C LEU A 20 13.99 -6.51 21.59
N LEU A 21 15.09 -7.25 21.75
CA LEU A 21 15.57 -8.24 20.79
C LEU A 21 14.55 -9.35 20.52
N TRP A 22 13.85 -9.81 21.56
CA TRP A 22 12.79 -10.81 21.41
C TRP A 22 11.60 -10.26 20.64
N ARG A 23 11.17 -9.02 20.95
CA ARG A 23 10.09 -8.34 20.22
C ARG A 23 10.43 -8.11 18.75
N LEU A 24 11.68 -7.71 18.47
CA LEU A 24 12.19 -7.52 17.11
C LEU A 24 12.17 -8.83 16.32
N ARG A 25 12.56 -9.95 16.94
CA ARG A 25 12.51 -11.27 16.30
C ARG A 25 11.07 -11.73 16.01
N GLN A 26 10.11 -11.47 16.90
CA GLN A 26 8.70 -11.78 16.63
C GLN A 26 8.14 -10.95 15.46
N LEU A 27 8.52 -9.68 15.36
CA LEU A 27 8.13 -8.83 14.24
C LEU A 27 8.72 -9.35 12.92
N GLN A 28 9.97 -9.78 12.94
CA GLN A 28 10.63 -10.37 11.77
C GLN A 28 9.99 -11.67 11.32
N SER A 29 9.50 -12.53 12.23
CA SER A 29 8.82 -13.76 11.83
C SER A 29 7.50 -13.49 11.11
N LEU A 30 6.74 -12.46 11.49
CA LEU A 30 5.51 -12.07 10.80
C LEU A 30 5.80 -11.53 9.39
N VAL A 31 6.85 -10.71 9.26
CA VAL A 31 7.28 -10.18 7.95
C VAL A 31 7.75 -11.30 7.03
N ALA A 32 8.53 -12.26 7.56
CA ALA A 32 9.02 -13.40 6.79
C ALA A 32 7.87 -14.30 6.27
N THR A 33 6.83 -14.52 7.07
CA THR A 33 5.65 -15.26 6.62
C THR A 33 4.88 -14.52 5.52
N LEU A 34 4.72 -13.21 5.66
CA LEU A 34 4.02 -12.39 4.66
C LEU A 34 4.79 -12.31 3.33
N GLU A 35 6.12 -12.22 3.38
CA GLU A 35 6.95 -12.26 2.18
C GLU A 35 6.89 -13.61 1.46
N GLN A 36 6.86 -14.72 2.20
CA GLN A 36 6.74 -16.06 1.62
C GLN A 36 5.39 -16.24 0.91
N ASP A 37 4.30 -15.76 1.50
CA ASP A 37 2.97 -15.83 0.89
C ASP A 37 2.90 -14.94 -0.36
N HIS A 38 3.49 -13.75 -0.32
CA HIS A 38 3.57 -12.88 -1.49
C HIS A 38 4.38 -13.51 -2.63
N ARG A 39 5.50 -14.16 -2.33
CA ARG A 39 6.31 -14.88 -3.34
C ARG A 39 5.55 -16.04 -3.97
N LYS A 40 4.82 -16.84 -3.19
CA LYS A 40 4.00 -17.95 -3.72
C LYS A 40 2.89 -17.42 -4.64
N LEU A 41 2.23 -16.34 -4.25
CA LEU A 41 1.23 -15.70 -5.09
C LEU A 41 1.85 -15.16 -6.38
N THR A 42 2.99 -14.47 -6.28
CA THR A 42 3.69 -13.91 -7.44
C THR A 42 4.15 -14.99 -8.43
N GLU A 43 4.69 -16.10 -7.93
CA GLU A 43 5.08 -17.23 -8.78
C GLU A 43 3.85 -17.91 -9.40
N ALA A 44 2.75 -18.07 -8.67
CA ALA A 44 1.48 -18.57 -9.22
C ALA A 44 0.91 -17.64 -10.31
N TRP A 45 1.04 -16.32 -10.12
CA TRP A 45 0.66 -15.32 -11.12
C TRP A 45 1.55 -15.36 -12.36
N LYS A 46 2.87 -15.59 -12.23
CA LYS A 46 3.79 -15.76 -13.37
C LYS A 46 3.57 -17.05 -14.14
N MET A 47 3.16 -18.12 -13.46
CA MET A 47 2.84 -19.41 -14.09
C MET A 47 1.46 -19.41 -14.76
N LEU A 48 0.66 -18.35 -14.55
CA LEU A 48 -0.61 -18.18 -15.23
C LEU A 48 -0.31 -17.86 -16.71
N PRO A 49 -0.71 -18.71 -17.67
CA PRO A 49 -0.42 -18.47 -19.07
C PRO A 49 -1.02 -17.12 -19.50
N PRO A 50 -0.40 -16.40 -20.46
CA PRO A 50 -0.94 -15.14 -20.98
C PRO A 50 -2.37 -15.28 -21.55
N ASP A 51 -2.78 -16.52 -21.88
CA ASP A 51 -4.13 -16.92 -22.31
C ASP A 51 -5.05 -17.40 -21.17
N ALA A 52 -4.69 -17.27 -19.89
CA ALA A 52 -5.63 -17.56 -18.79
C ALA A 52 -6.83 -16.60 -18.77
N SER A 53 -6.69 -15.45 -19.43
CA SER A 53 -7.79 -14.56 -19.81
C SER A 53 -8.80 -15.23 -20.75
N ALA A 54 -8.41 -16.27 -21.51
CA ALA A 54 -9.31 -17.10 -22.31
C ALA A 54 -10.02 -18.20 -21.49
N LEU A 55 -9.55 -18.48 -20.27
CA LEU A 55 -10.23 -19.35 -19.29
C LEU A 55 -11.18 -18.58 -18.37
N LEU A 56 -11.13 -17.24 -18.38
CA LEU A 56 -12.15 -16.41 -17.77
C LEU A 56 -13.48 -16.66 -18.50
N PRO A 57 -14.61 -16.76 -17.79
CA PRO A 57 -15.91 -16.94 -18.41
C PRO A 57 -16.09 -15.93 -19.55
N ARG A 58 -16.43 -16.41 -20.76
CA ARG A 58 -16.84 -15.56 -21.88
C ARG A 58 -18.05 -14.73 -21.43
N GLY A 59 -17.81 -13.55 -20.88
CA GLY A 59 -18.81 -12.79 -20.12
C GLY A 59 -18.21 -11.84 -19.09
N THR A 60 -16.95 -12.03 -18.67
CA THR A 60 -16.24 -10.99 -17.91
C THR A 60 -15.99 -9.81 -18.84
N ALA A 61 -16.67 -8.69 -18.59
CA ALA A 61 -16.45 -7.46 -19.34
C ALA A 61 -14.95 -7.09 -19.32
N PRO A 62 -14.38 -6.60 -20.44
CA PRO A 62 -12.99 -6.21 -20.50
C PRO A 62 -12.68 -5.15 -19.44
N LEU A 63 -11.65 -5.40 -18.62
CA LEU A 63 -11.24 -4.51 -17.53
C LEU A 63 -10.13 -3.58 -17.99
N ILE A 64 -10.31 -2.28 -17.75
CA ILE A 64 -9.27 -1.25 -17.96
C ILE A 64 -8.69 -0.88 -16.59
N SER A 65 -7.39 -1.08 -16.41
CA SER A 65 -6.66 -0.66 -15.20
C SER A 65 -5.81 0.58 -15.49
N ILE A 66 -5.89 1.58 -14.61
CA ILE A 66 -5.12 2.83 -14.73
C ILE A 66 -4.26 2.97 -13.48
N GLU A 67 -2.94 3.10 -13.67
CA GLU A 67 -1.99 3.34 -12.59
C GLU A 67 -1.44 4.76 -12.67
N ILE A 68 -1.48 5.48 -11.55
CA ILE A 68 -0.93 6.84 -11.44
C ILE A 68 0.46 6.72 -10.83
N LEU A 69 1.49 6.90 -11.67
CA LEU A 69 2.89 6.70 -11.28
C LEU A 69 3.43 7.80 -10.37
N ASN A 70 2.85 9.01 -10.42
CA ASN A 70 3.33 10.18 -9.71
C ASN A 70 2.21 10.99 -9.02
N PRO A 71 1.45 10.39 -8.07
CA PRO A 71 0.28 11.05 -7.49
C PRO A 71 0.63 12.32 -6.70
N VAL A 72 1.77 12.33 -5.99
CA VAL A 72 2.19 13.50 -5.19
C VAL A 72 2.60 14.68 -6.08
N GLU A 73 3.32 14.41 -7.17
CA GLU A 73 3.70 15.44 -8.14
C GLU A 73 2.49 15.96 -8.93
N LEU A 74 1.54 15.08 -9.23
CA LEU A 74 0.30 15.46 -9.89
C LEU A 74 -0.51 16.43 -8.99
N ALA A 75 -0.60 16.12 -7.70
CA ALA A 75 -1.27 16.98 -6.73
C ALA A 75 -0.57 18.32 -6.53
N SER A 76 0.77 18.37 -6.54
CA SER A 76 1.49 19.63 -6.35
C SER A 76 1.34 20.61 -7.51
N LYS A 77 1.08 20.11 -8.73
CA LYS A 77 0.83 20.94 -9.92
C LYS A 77 -0.60 21.47 -9.99
N GLU A 78 -1.55 20.79 -9.36
CA GLU A 78 -2.96 21.18 -9.34
C GLU A 78 -3.27 22.04 -8.09
N SER A 79 -3.55 23.33 -8.30
CA SER A 79 -3.86 24.28 -7.21
C SER A 79 -5.03 23.83 -6.31
N ARG A 80 -5.88 22.89 -6.77
CA ARG A 80 -7.00 22.34 -6.01
C ARG A 80 -6.58 21.35 -4.91
N PHE A 81 -5.38 20.78 -4.99
CA PHE A 81 -4.83 19.87 -3.97
C PHE A 81 -3.76 20.52 -3.09
N ALA A 82 -3.55 21.83 -3.25
CA ALA A 82 -2.62 22.64 -2.46
C ALA A 82 -3.14 22.93 -1.02
N ALA A 83 -3.71 21.91 -0.36
CA ALA A 83 -3.79 21.91 1.10
C ALA A 83 -2.39 22.22 1.67
N PRO A 84 -2.26 22.88 2.84
CA PRO A 84 -0.97 23.34 3.34
C PRO A 84 0.04 22.20 3.32
N LEU A 85 0.99 22.28 2.37
CA LEU A 85 1.89 21.19 1.97
C LEU A 85 2.77 20.68 3.13
N GLY A 86 2.83 21.42 4.24
CA GLY A 86 3.52 21.02 5.46
C GLY A 86 2.74 20.07 6.39
N ALA A 87 1.45 19.81 6.16
CA ALA A 87 0.59 19.09 7.13
C ALA A 87 -0.05 17.80 6.60
N VAL A 88 0.04 17.49 5.31
CA VAL A 88 -0.65 16.35 4.71
C VAL A 88 0.34 15.21 4.43
N ALA A 89 0.08 14.04 5.01
CA ALA A 89 0.90 12.86 4.78
C ALA A 89 0.82 12.39 3.31
N PRO A 90 1.92 11.90 2.70
CA PRO A 90 1.93 11.44 1.30
C PRO A 90 0.86 10.38 0.97
N SER A 91 0.52 9.53 1.94
CA SER A 91 -0.55 8.53 1.81
C SER A 91 -1.93 9.16 1.60
N VAL A 92 -2.21 10.27 2.27
CA VAL A 92 -3.48 11.01 2.15
C VAL A 92 -3.57 11.68 0.77
N ILE A 93 -2.48 12.29 0.30
CA ILE A 93 -2.40 12.88 -1.04
C ILE A 93 -2.67 11.82 -2.10
N ARG A 94 -2.01 10.66 -1.98
CA ARG A 94 -2.22 9.52 -2.89
C ARG A 94 -3.70 9.14 -2.96
N ARG A 95 -4.34 8.93 -1.81
CA ARG A 95 -5.76 8.58 -1.74
C ARG A 95 -6.65 9.64 -2.42
N LEU A 96 -6.42 10.91 -2.10
CA LEU A 96 -7.21 12.03 -2.63
C LEU A 96 -7.12 12.13 -4.15
N VAL A 97 -5.91 11.93 -4.70
CA VAL A 97 -5.68 11.95 -6.15
C VAL A 97 -6.49 10.85 -6.83
N TYR A 98 -6.40 9.61 -6.34
CA TYR A 98 -7.15 8.51 -6.93
C TYR A 98 -8.67 8.66 -6.80
N GLU A 99 -9.17 9.08 -5.62
CA GLU A 99 -10.60 9.37 -5.43
C GLU A 99 -11.06 10.43 -6.43
N ARG A 100 -10.26 11.48 -6.64
CA ARG A 100 -10.59 12.52 -7.62
C ARG A 100 -10.51 12.02 -9.06
N THR A 101 -9.53 11.19 -9.40
CA THR A 101 -9.41 10.58 -10.72
C THR A 101 -10.63 9.73 -11.06
N VAL A 102 -11.16 8.95 -10.10
CA VAL A 102 -12.40 8.18 -10.29
C VAL A 102 -13.57 9.08 -10.68
N LEU A 103 -13.75 10.19 -9.97
CA LEU A 103 -14.82 11.15 -10.27
C LEU A 103 -14.67 11.77 -11.66
N ILE A 104 -13.44 12.16 -12.03
CA ILE A 104 -13.16 12.75 -13.34
C ILE A 104 -13.44 11.74 -14.45
N LEU A 105 -12.96 10.50 -14.30
CA LEU A 105 -13.18 9.45 -15.28
C LEU A 105 -14.66 9.10 -15.43
N GLN A 106 -15.39 9.01 -14.33
CA GLN A 106 -16.83 8.76 -14.38
C GLN A 106 -17.56 9.88 -15.13
N ASP A 107 -17.27 11.14 -14.83
CA ASP A 107 -17.86 12.30 -15.52
C ASP A 107 -17.53 12.32 -17.02
N GLU A 108 -16.26 12.11 -17.37
CA GLU A 108 -15.84 12.07 -18.79
C GLU A 108 -16.47 10.90 -19.55
N LEU A 109 -16.47 9.69 -18.98
CA LEU A 109 -17.06 8.53 -19.64
C LEU A 109 -18.56 8.71 -19.90
N VAL A 110 -19.29 9.31 -18.96
CA VAL A 110 -20.71 9.64 -19.13
C VAL A 110 -20.92 10.65 -20.27
N LYS A 111 -20.03 11.65 -20.44
CA LYS A 111 -20.12 12.60 -21.56
C LYS A 111 -20.00 11.93 -22.93
N TYR A 112 -19.25 10.84 -23.01
CA TYR A 112 -19.13 10.03 -24.22
C TYR A 112 -20.23 8.95 -24.34
N GLY A 113 -21.23 8.95 -23.45
CA GLY A 113 -22.32 7.97 -23.45
C GLY A 113 -21.90 6.57 -22.96
N VAL A 114 -20.73 6.44 -22.33
CA VAL A 114 -20.21 5.17 -21.82
C VAL A 114 -20.80 4.89 -20.43
N GLN A 115 -21.51 3.77 -20.30
CA GLN A 115 -21.95 3.24 -19.00
C GLN A 115 -20.81 2.43 -18.38
N ALA A 116 -20.02 3.08 -17.52
CA ALA A 116 -18.87 2.46 -16.86
C ALA A 116 -18.97 2.53 -15.34
N GLU A 117 -18.59 1.45 -14.69
CA GLU A 117 -18.37 1.39 -13.26
C GLU A 117 -16.89 1.63 -12.97
N VAL A 118 -16.59 2.72 -12.27
CA VAL A 118 -15.20 3.11 -11.95
C VAL A 118 -14.96 2.89 -10.46
N ARG A 119 -14.03 2.00 -10.13
CA ARG A 119 -13.67 1.62 -8.75
C ARG A 119 -12.16 1.66 -8.56
N THR A 120 -11.72 2.01 -7.35
CA THR A 120 -10.32 1.89 -6.94
C THR A 120 -10.03 0.47 -6.45
N HIS A 121 -8.88 -0.09 -6.85
CA HIS A 121 -8.43 -1.41 -6.43
C HIS A 121 -7.04 -1.28 -5.79
N GLY A 122 -6.78 -2.03 -4.71
CA GLY A 122 -5.44 -2.10 -4.10
C GLY A 122 -5.06 -0.92 -3.17
N MET A 123 -6.02 -0.17 -2.64
CA MET A 123 -5.75 0.80 -1.57
C MET A 123 -5.74 0.10 -0.21
N ALA A 124 -4.55 -0.06 0.38
CA ALA A 124 -4.34 -0.45 1.77
C ALA A 124 -3.66 0.70 2.53
#